data_AF-A0A9C8KV02-F1
#
_entry.id   AF-A0A9C8KV02-F1
#
_cell.length_a   1.000
_cell.length_b   1.000
_cell.length_c   1.000
_cell.angle_alpha   90.00
_cell.angle_beta   90.00
_cell.angle_gamma   90.00
#
_symmetry.space_group_name_H-M   'P 1'
#
loop_
_entity.id
_entity.type
_entity.pdbx_description
1 polymer ?
#
loop_
_entity_poly.entity_id
_entity_poly.type
_entity_poly.pdbx_seq_one_letter_code
_entity_poly.pdbx_strand_id
1 'polypeptide(L)'
;MDIVEEQEIDLIISAVELGEESANDFLDLLYETDTPDIPVILVTGADSAALREHYFRRGILDYLLKKEISYDMFQKYLDSLYFNQDLGRKLKHLNIAVLDDSQTSLNIIKKLFDLNGVFNVDYFKTPKKFIESRKKYQLVLVDIILPGISGEELILQYRRRSSQCVIIAVSSIDNIKTVSNILSAGANDYLIKPFDSNLFMARIKANIRTYLLMEELEEKRRSLERMAVTDGLTELYNHKHVHRLLEEQVARVQEYHSPLSVAMLDLDFFKKINDDYGHQSGDEVLRDTAIIMKQELRDDDVIGRYGGEEFLIIFSRTTSRRAKNIVERIRQKVDAHGFGTEELRITLSAGVSSLREDESSIELVNRADELLYRAKEEGRNRVLAE
;
A
#
# COMPACT_ATOMS: atom_id res chain seq x y z
N MET A 1 9.30 44.60 -12.89
CA MET A 1 10.24 43.88 -12.02
C MET A 1 9.92 44.17 -10.57
N ASP A 2 9.66 45.42 -10.20
CA ASP A 2 9.28 45.85 -8.84
C ASP A 2 8.21 44.96 -8.16
N ILE A 3 7.13 44.58 -8.86
CA ILE A 3 6.08 43.69 -8.31
C ILE A 3 6.60 42.26 -8.01
N VAL A 4 7.50 41.74 -8.85
CA VAL A 4 8.10 40.39 -8.69
C VAL A 4 9.11 40.37 -7.54
N GLU A 5 9.76 41.50 -7.26
CA GLU A 5 10.72 41.64 -6.17
C GLU A 5 10.04 41.94 -4.81
N GLU A 6 8.85 42.55 -4.81
CA GLU A 6 8.14 42.97 -3.59
C GLU A 6 7.05 42.00 -3.09
N GLN A 7 6.58 41.06 -3.92
CA GLN A 7 5.45 40.17 -3.59
C GLN A 7 5.77 38.69 -3.86
N GLU A 8 5.19 37.79 -3.07
CA GLU A 8 5.16 36.36 -3.40
C GLU A 8 4.19 36.13 -4.56
N ILE A 9 4.72 35.71 -5.71
CA ILE A 9 3.94 35.44 -6.94
C ILE A 9 4.00 33.95 -7.26
N ASP A 10 2.84 33.30 -7.28
CA ASP A 10 2.73 31.87 -7.61
C ASP A 10 2.70 31.60 -9.12
N LEU A 11 2.25 32.56 -9.94
CA LEU A 11 2.04 32.39 -11.38
C LEU A 11 2.07 33.74 -12.11
N ILE A 12 2.82 33.82 -13.22
CA ILE A 12 2.83 34.97 -14.13
C ILE A 12 2.05 34.62 -15.39
N ILE A 13 1.18 35.54 -15.83
CA ILE A 13 0.42 35.42 -17.08
C ILE A 13 0.70 36.65 -17.91
N SER A 14 1.30 36.45 -19.09
CA SER A 14 1.79 37.54 -19.93
C SER A 14 1.28 37.43 -21.35
N ALA A 15 0.88 38.56 -21.94
CA ALA A 15 0.48 38.61 -23.35
C ALA A 15 1.69 38.77 -24.26
N VAL A 16 1.73 37.98 -25.34
CA VAL A 16 2.64 38.20 -26.45
C VAL A 16 1.96 39.20 -27.40
N GLU A 17 2.44 40.44 -27.47
CA GLU A 17 2.09 41.33 -28.57
C GLU A 17 2.75 40.83 -29.85
N LEU A 18 2.10 41.05 -31.00
CA LEU A 18 2.57 40.60 -32.32
C LEU A 18 3.86 41.36 -32.70
N GLY A 19 4.97 40.87 -32.17
CA GLY A 19 6.35 41.21 -32.48
C GLY A 19 7.22 40.26 -31.69
N GLU A 20 7.99 39.41 -32.38
CA GLU A 20 8.84 38.37 -31.75
C GLU A 20 9.79 38.95 -30.68
N GLU A 21 10.10 40.24 -30.74
CA GLU A 21 11.02 40.92 -29.81
C GLU A 21 10.42 41.15 -28.41
N SER A 22 9.13 41.49 -28.26
CA SER A 22 8.60 41.96 -26.94
C SER A 22 8.45 40.88 -25.86
N ALA A 23 8.08 39.65 -26.23
CA ALA A 23 7.99 38.54 -25.29
C ALA A 23 9.36 37.93 -24.99
N ASN A 24 10.30 38.03 -25.94
CA ASN A 24 11.68 37.62 -25.74
C ASN A 24 12.35 38.54 -24.72
N ASP A 25 12.20 39.85 -24.85
CA ASP A 25 12.77 40.84 -23.92
C ASP A 25 12.26 40.63 -22.48
N PHE A 26 10.97 40.31 -22.30
CA PHE A 26 10.40 40.06 -20.98
C PHE A 26 10.90 38.77 -20.33
N LEU A 27 11.02 37.69 -21.11
CA LEU A 27 11.52 36.42 -20.61
C LEU A 27 13.03 36.47 -20.34
N ASP A 28 13.79 37.11 -21.23
CA ASP A 28 15.22 37.32 -21.03
C ASP A 28 15.45 38.19 -19.78
N LEU A 29 14.65 39.23 -19.55
CA LEU A 29 14.70 40.03 -18.32
C LEU A 29 14.34 39.22 -17.05
N LEU A 30 13.35 38.33 -17.11
CA LEU A 30 13.01 37.43 -15.99
C LEU A 30 14.13 36.43 -15.69
N TYR A 31 14.79 35.89 -16.72
CA TYR A 31 15.86 34.90 -16.54
C TYR A 31 17.23 35.53 -16.23
N GLU A 32 17.46 36.80 -16.60
CA GLU A 32 18.68 37.56 -16.28
C GLU A 32 18.70 38.11 -14.85
N THR A 33 17.52 38.27 -14.25
CA THR A 33 17.38 38.68 -12.84
C THR A 33 17.34 37.44 -11.94
N ASP A 34 17.85 37.56 -10.71
CA ASP A 34 17.85 36.48 -9.69
C ASP A 34 16.42 36.26 -9.13
N THR A 35 15.42 36.35 -10.00
CA THR A 35 14.01 36.22 -9.65
C THR A 35 13.69 34.76 -9.31
N PRO A 36 12.73 34.51 -8.39
CA PRO A 36 12.28 33.16 -8.08
C PRO A 36 11.83 32.45 -9.37
N ASP A 37 11.97 31.12 -9.43
CA ASP A 37 11.64 30.28 -10.59
C ASP A 37 10.11 30.19 -10.81
N ILE A 38 9.48 31.33 -11.07
CA ILE A 38 8.02 31.49 -11.15
C ILE A 38 7.51 30.85 -12.45
N PRO A 39 6.40 30.10 -12.41
CA PRO A 39 5.75 29.58 -13.61
C PRO A 39 5.17 30.71 -14.47
N VAL A 40 5.37 30.63 -15.79
CA VAL A 40 4.89 31.63 -16.75
C VAL A 40 3.95 30.98 -17.76
N ILE A 41 2.78 31.57 -17.97
CA ILE A 41 1.82 31.21 -19.02
C ILE A 41 1.70 32.37 -20.01
N LEU A 42 1.83 32.07 -21.30
CA LEU A 42 1.73 33.09 -22.34
C LEU A 42 0.32 33.18 -22.93
N VAL A 43 -0.09 34.38 -23.33
CA VAL A 43 -1.32 34.61 -24.10
C VAL A 43 -0.95 35.07 -25.51
N THR A 44 -1.15 34.22 -26.51
CA THR A 44 -0.70 34.42 -27.90
C THR A 44 -1.86 34.42 -28.91
N GLY A 45 -1.72 35.16 -30.01
CA GLY A 45 -2.67 35.11 -31.13
C GLY A 45 -2.39 34.00 -32.14
N ALA A 46 -1.22 33.36 -32.07
CA ALA A 46 -0.73 32.38 -33.04
C ALA A 46 -0.43 31.03 -32.37
N ASP A 47 -0.73 29.95 -33.10
CA ASP A 47 -0.40 28.57 -32.74
C ASP A 47 0.36 27.89 -33.88
N SER A 48 1.56 27.40 -33.60
CA SER A 48 2.33 26.58 -34.54
C SER A 48 3.22 25.60 -33.77
N ALA A 49 3.62 24.50 -34.41
CA ALA A 49 4.57 23.56 -33.81
C ALA A 49 5.91 24.24 -33.45
N ALA A 50 6.38 25.20 -34.27
CA ALA A 50 7.59 25.95 -34.02
C ALA A 50 7.47 26.87 -32.79
N LEU A 51 6.33 27.55 -32.63
CA LEU A 51 6.06 28.40 -31.45
C LEU A 51 5.98 27.57 -30.17
N ARG A 52 5.26 26.44 -30.20
CA ARG A 52 5.15 25.52 -29.06
C ARG A 52 6.52 25.03 -28.59
N GLU A 53 7.33 24.56 -29.53
CA GLU A 53 8.68 24.08 -29.26
C GLU A 53 9.58 25.21 -28.74
N HIS A 54 9.45 26.42 -29.32
CA HIS A 54 10.18 27.59 -28.86
C HIS A 54 9.86 27.94 -27.40
N TYR A 55 8.56 28.03 -27.05
CA TYR A 55 8.11 28.32 -25.68
C TYR A 55 8.55 27.24 -24.69
N PHE A 56 8.39 25.96 -25.05
CA PHE A 56 8.80 24.85 -24.19
C PHE A 56 10.31 24.85 -23.92
N ARG A 57 11.15 25.09 -24.93
CA ARG A 57 12.61 25.18 -24.74
C ARG A 57 13.04 26.34 -23.85
N ARG A 58 12.23 27.41 -23.79
CA ARG A 58 12.41 28.56 -22.90
C ARG A 58 11.85 28.33 -21.49
N GLY A 59 11.38 27.13 -21.15
CA GLY A 59 10.88 26.82 -19.80
C GLY A 59 9.53 27.43 -19.47
N ILE A 60 8.78 27.88 -20.48
CA ILE A 60 7.42 28.39 -20.33
C ILE A 60 6.51 27.23 -19.97
N LEU A 61 5.64 27.45 -18.98
CA LEU A 61 4.76 26.42 -18.44
C LEU A 61 3.70 26.03 -19.47
N ASP A 62 3.03 27.02 -20.06
CA ASP A 62 1.96 26.81 -21.01
C ASP A 62 1.67 28.07 -21.86
N TYR A 63 0.77 27.95 -22.83
CA TYR A 63 0.25 29.09 -23.58
C TYR A 63 -1.26 28.98 -23.85
N LEU A 64 -1.92 30.13 -23.96
CA LEU A 64 -3.35 30.30 -24.21
C LEU A 64 -3.56 31.10 -25.48
N LEU A 65 -4.53 30.68 -26.30
CA LEU A 65 -4.88 31.42 -27.52
C LEU A 65 -5.83 32.57 -27.21
N LYS A 66 -5.52 33.79 -27.66
CA LYS A 66 -6.33 35.00 -27.44
C LYS A 66 -7.81 34.81 -27.81
N LYS A 67 -8.08 34.00 -28.84
CA LYS A 67 -9.44 33.69 -29.32
C LYS A 67 -10.23 32.75 -28.39
N GLU A 68 -9.57 32.06 -27.46
CA GLU A 68 -10.12 31.04 -26.55
C GLU A 68 -10.28 31.55 -25.12
N ILE A 69 -9.84 32.79 -24.84
CA ILE A 69 -9.87 33.39 -23.50
C ILE A 69 -11.17 34.17 -23.33
N SER A 70 -12.23 33.47 -22.94
CA SER A 70 -13.30 34.07 -22.15
C SER A 70 -12.96 33.96 -20.66
N TYR A 71 -13.58 34.79 -19.82
CA TYR A 71 -13.40 34.71 -18.36
C TYR A 71 -13.69 33.31 -17.83
N ASP A 72 -14.81 32.71 -18.25
CA ASP A 72 -15.20 31.35 -17.83
C ASP A 72 -14.21 30.27 -18.31
N MET A 73 -13.70 30.39 -19.53
CA MET A 73 -12.72 29.43 -20.06
C MET A 73 -11.39 29.55 -19.34
N PHE A 74 -10.99 30.78 -19.00
CA PHE A 74 -9.78 31.05 -18.24
C PHE A 74 -9.88 30.56 -16.79
N GLN A 75 -11.03 30.76 -16.13
CA GLN A 75 -11.27 30.18 -14.81
C GLN A 75 -11.20 28.65 -14.84
N LYS A 76 -11.87 28.01 -15.81
CA LYS A 76 -11.82 26.55 -15.99
C LYS A 76 -10.40 26.05 -16.24
N TYR A 77 -9.61 26.81 -17.01
CA TYR A 77 -8.21 26.52 -17.25
C TYR A 77 -7.40 26.53 -15.94
N LEU A 78 -7.56 27.57 -15.11
CA LEU A 78 -6.90 27.63 -13.81
C LEU A 78 -7.35 26.47 -12.91
N ASP A 79 -8.66 26.21 -12.82
CA ASP A 79 -9.19 25.09 -12.03
C ASP A 79 -8.65 23.72 -12.49
N SER A 80 -8.42 23.53 -13.79
CA SER A 80 -7.84 22.29 -14.30
C SER A 80 -6.34 22.15 -14.03
N LEU A 81 -5.61 23.24 -13.79
CA LEU A 81 -4.21 23.19 -13.36
C LEU A 81 -4.06 22.73 -11.90
N TYR A 82 -5.00 23.07 -11.02
CA TYR A 82 -4.92 22.72 -9.60
C TYR A 82 -5.60 21.39 -9.27
N PHE A 83 -5.03 20.56 -8.41
CA PHE A 83 -5.74 19.42 -7.84
C PHE A 83 -6.90 19.88 -6.95
N ASN A 84 -8.01 19.15 -6.98
CA ASN A 84 -9.04 19.34 -5.97
C ASN A 84 -8.46 18.97 -4.57
N GLN A 85 -9.09 19.48 -3.51
CA GLN A 85 -8.53 19.40 -2.16
C GLN A 85 -8.19 17.96 -1.73
N ASP A 86 -9.06 16.99 -2.02
CA ASP A 86 -8.85 15.60 -1.62
C ASP A 86 -7.71 14.92 -2.37
N LEU A 87 -7.68 15.04 -3.71
CA LEU A 87 -6.65 14.41 -4.53
C LEU A 87 -5.30 15.08 -4.30
N GLY A 88 -5.27 16.40 -4.14
CA GLY A 88 -4.07 17.16 -3.82
C GLY A 88 -3.45 16.71 -2.50
N ARG A 89 -4.24 16.56 -1.43
CA ARG A 89 -3.77 16.03 -0.14
C ARG A 89 -3.16 14.64 -0.29
N LYS A 90 -3.80 13.74 -1.04
CA LYS A 90 -3.28 12.38 -1.26
C LYS A 90 -1.97 12.40 -2.06
N LEU A 91 -1.88 13.19 -3.13
CA LEU A 91 -0.67 13.31 -3.93
C LEU A 91 0.55 13.77 -3.13
N LYS A 92 0.37 14.68 -2.16
CA LYS A 92 1.46 15.18 -1.30
C LYS A 92 2.18 14.08 -0.50
N HIS A 93 1.52 12.94 -0.28
CA HIS A 93 2.07 11.80 0.45
C HIS A 93 2.69 10.73 -0.46
N LEU A 94 2.52 10.85 -1.77
CA LEU A 94 3.10 9.91 -2.73
C LEU A 94 4.58 10.25 -2.95
N ASN A 95 5.40 9.22 -3.07
CA ASN A 95 6.75 9.32 -3.59
C ASN A 95 6.67 9.30 -5.12
N ILE A 96 7.06 10.41 -5.74
CA ILE A 96 7.03 10.58 -7.19
C ILE A 96 8.46 10.60 -7.72
N ALA A 97 8.70 9.99 -8.88
CA ALA A 97 9.95 10.12 -9.60
C ALA A 97 9.70 10.72 -10.99
N VAL A 98 10.61 11.59 -11.43
CA VAL A 98 10.62 12.16 -12.78
C VAL A 98 11.98 11.90 -13.40
N LEU A 99 12.00 11.21 -14.54
CA LEU A 99 13.20 10.82 -15.26
C LEU A 99 13.20 11.50 -16.62
N ASP A 100 14.16 12.38 -16.83
CA ASP A 100 14.29 13.15 -18.07
C ASP A 100 15.73 13.69 -18.15
N ASP A 101 16.39 13.53 -19.29
CA ASP A 101 17.75 14.06 -19.47
C ASP A 101 17.75 15.58 -19.76
N SER A 102 16.60 16.12 -20.19
CA SER A 102 16.38 17.55 -20.42
C SER A 102 16.13 18.30 -19.11
N GLN A 103 17.06 19.19 -18.74
CA GLN A 103 16.87 20.09 -17.59
C GLN A 103 15.62 20.95 -17.74
N THR A 104 15.32 21.40 -18.96
CA THR A 104 14.13 22.22 -19.25
C THR A 104 12.85 21.44 -18.93
N SER A 105 12.77 20.18 -19.36
CA SER A 105 11.61 19.33 -19.09
C SER A 105 11.45 19.04 -17.59
N LEU A 106 12.56 18.75 -16.89
CA LEU A 106 12.53 18.60 -15.43
C LEU A 106 12.01 19.87 -14.73
N ASN A 107 12.46 21.06 -15.16
CA ASN A 107 12.04 22.34 -14.58
C ASN A 107 10.55 22.61 -14.81
N ILE A 108 10.03 22.37 -16.02
CA ILE A 108 8.60 22.55 -16.33
C ILE A 108 7.75 21.61 -15.46
N ILE A 109 8.12 20.32 -15.39
CA ILE A 109 7.41 19.34 -14.56
C ILE A 109 7.46 19.73 -13.08
N LYS A 110 8.61 20.23 -12.62
CA LYS A 110 8.78 20.72 -11.25
C LYS A 110 7.84 21.89 -10.96
N LYS A 111 7.77 22.89 -11.83
CA LYS A 111 6.85 24.02 -11.71
C LYS A 111 5.39 23.56 -11.62
N LEU A 112 4.98 22.57 -12.41
CA LEU A 112 3.63 22.01 -12.35
C LEU A 112 3.32 21.32 -11.02
N PHE A 113 4.27 20.59 -10.46
CA PHE A 113 4.11 19.96 -9.14
C PHE A 113 4.14 20.98 -8.00
N ASP A 114 5.03 21.97 -8.06
CA ASP A 114 5.18 23.02 -7.05
C ASP A 114 3.92 23.89 -6.97
N LEU A 115 3.34 24.29 -8.11
CA LEU A 115 2.02 24.97 -8.19
C LEU A 115 0.92 24.21 -7.46
N ASN A 116 1.04 22.88 -7.40
CA ASN A 116 0.09 21.99 -6.77
C ASN A 116 0.48 21.60 -5.33
N GLY A 117 1.55 22.19 -4.81
CA GLY A 117 2.10 21.93 -3.48
C GLY A 117 2.63 20.50 -3.31
N VAL A 118 3.03 19.85 -4.41
CA VAL A 118 3.54 18.47 -4.44
C VAL A 118 5.07 18.51 -4.44
N PHE A 119 5.67 18.39 -3.26
CA PHE A 119 7.12 18.56 -3.10
C PHE A 119 7.89 17.23 -2.95
N ASN A 120 7.20 16.11 -2.73
CA ASN A 120 7.83 14.80 -2.57
C ASN A 120 8.14 14.15 -3.93
N VAL A 121 8.98 14.82 -4.72
CA VAL A 121 9.34 14.43 -6.09
C VAL A 121 10.86 14.32 -6.21
N ASP A 122 11.34 13.13 -6.57
CA ASP A 122 12.75 12.90 -6.90
C ASP A 122 12.97 13.07 -8.42
N TYR A 123 13.88 13.96 -8.82
CA TYR A 123 14.20 14.23 -10.22
C TYR A 123 15.53 13.56 -10.63
N PHE A 124 15.53 12.86 -11.74
CA PHE A 124 16.66 12.05 -12.22
C PHE A 124 16.99 12.36 -13.67
N LYS A 125 18.24 12.78 -13.93
CA LYS A 125 18.77 12.96 -15.29
C LYS A 125 19.25 11.68 -15.97
N THR A 126 19.45 10.63 -15.19
CA THR A 126 20.06 9.39 -15.69
C THR A 126 19.35 8.18 -15.09
N PRO A 127 19.06 7.14 -15.89
CA PRO A 127 18.45 5.89 -15.42
C PRO A 127 19.23 5.21 -14.28
N LYS A 128 20.56 5.29 -14.30
CA LYS A 128 21.43 4.69 -13.28
C LYS A 128 21.09 5.18 -11.87
N LYS A 129 21.00 6.49 -11.66
CA LYS A 129 20.66 7.09 -10.36
C LYS A 129 19.28 6.69 -9.85
N PHE A 130 18.31 6.57 -10.77
CA PHE A 130 16.96 6.12 -10.42
C PHE A 130 16.95 4.67 -9.95
N ILE A 131 17.65 3.78 -10.65
CA ILE A 131 17.75 2.36 -10.27
C ILE A 131 18.50 2.22 -8.93
N GLU A 132 19.57 2.98 -8.74
CA GLU A 132 20.39 2.98 -7.51
C GLU A 132 19.63 3.52 -6.29
N SER A 133 18.62 4.38 -6.46
CA SER A 133 17.87 4.95 -5.33
C SER A 133 17.18 3.88 -4.49
N ARG A 134 16.82 2.74 -5.10
CA ARG A 134 16.06 1.62 -4.53
C ARG A 134 14.72 1.98 -3.88
N LYS A 135 14.37 3.27 -3.78
CA LYS A 135 13.08 3.76 -3.29
C LYS A 135 11.93 3.17 -4.10
N LYS A 136 10.75 3.11 -3.47
CA LYS A 136 9.51 2.69 -4.11
C LYS A 136 8.68 3.93 -4.41
N TYR A 137 8.52 4.24 -5.69
CA TYR A 137 7.67 5.32 -6.16
C TYR A 137 6.27 4.79 -6.49
N GLN A 138 5.26 5.61 -6.22
CA GLN A 138 3.87 5.35 -6.58
C GLN A 138 3.53 5.95 -7.96
N LEU A 139 4.26 6.99 -8.37
CA LEU A 139 4.18 7.59 -9.70
C LEU A 139 5.59 7.77 -10.27
N VAL A 140 5.79 7.36 -11.52
CA VAL A 140 7.02 7.56 -12.27
C VAL A 140 6.68 8.22 -13.61
N LEU A 141 7.22 9.40 -13.84
CA LEU A 141 7.26 10.03 -15.17
C LEU A 141 8.60 9.69 -15.80
N VAL A 142 8.60 9.14 -17.01
CA VAL A 142 9.83 8.64 -17.63
C VAL A 142 9.94 9.07 -19.08
N ASP A 143 11.05 9.73 -19.43
CA ASP A 143 11.39 9.96 -20.82
C ASP A 143 11.70 8.63 -21.52
N ILE A 144 11.26 8.52 -22.76
CA ILE A 144 11.51 7.36 -23.62
C ILE A 144 12.93 7.40 -24.18
N ILE A 145 13.40 8.61 -24.46
CA ILE A 145 14.73 8.84 -24.99
C ILE A 145 15.64 9.16 -23.80
N LEU A 146 16.34 8.14 -23.32
CA LEU A 146 17.30 8.29 -22.23
C LEU A 146 18.69 7.80 -22.66
N PRO A 147 19.78 8.39 -22.14
CA PRO A 147 21.12 7.94 -22.46
C PRO A 147 21.38 6.54 -21.88
N GLY A 148 21.79 5.62 -22.75
CA GLY A 148 22.30 4.28 -22.38
C GLY A 148 21.26 3.16 -22.22
N ILE A 149 19.98 3.49 -22.02
CA ILE A 149 18.87 2.52 -21.94
C ILE A 149 17.60 3.19 -22.49
N SER A 150 16.81 2.46 -23.28
CA SER A 150 15.53 2.98 -23.74
C SER A 150 14.54 3.07 -22.58
N GLY A 151 13.64 4.06 -22.62
CA GLY A 151 12.58 4.16 -21.60
C GLY A 151 11.71 2.89 -21.55
N GLU A 152 11.47 2.22 -22.69
CA GLU A 152 10.75 0.95 -22.75
C GLU A 152 11.38 -0.14 -21.87
N GLU A 153 12.70 -0.33 -21.99
CA GLU A 153 13.44 -1.31 -21.19
C GLU A 153 13.42 -0.93 -19.70
N LEU A 154 13.53 0.37 -19.39
CA LEU A 154 13.44 0.85 -18.02
C LEU A 154 12.05 0.60 -17.41
N ILE A 155 10.98 0.81 -18.18
CA ILE A 155 9.60 0.54 -17.77
C ILE A 155 9.42 -0.95 -17.46
N LEU A 156 9.90 -1.83 -18.36
CA LEU A 156 9.85 -3.28 -18.16
C LEU A 156 10.58 -3.69 -16.87
N GLN A 157 11.78 -3.17 -16.64
CA GLN A 157 12.57 -3.47 -15.44
C GLN A 157 11.88 -2.97 -14.17
N TYR A 158 11.36 -1.74 -14.18
CA TYR A 158 10.72 -1.16 -13.00
C TYR A 158 9.39 -1.83 -12.68
N ARG A 159 8.59 -2.19 -13.70
CA ARG A 159 7.31 -2.89 -13.55
C ARG A 159 7.44 -4.25 -12.86
N ARG A 160 8.56 -4.96 -13.11
CA ARG A 160 8.88 -6.23 -12.40
C ARG A 160 9.11 -6.04 -10.91
N ARG A 161 9.65 -4.89 -10.50
CA ARG A 161 9.94 -4.57 -9.09
C ARG A 161 8.78 -3.87 -8.38
N SER A 162 7.96 -3.14 -9.13
CA SER A 162 6.82 -2.39 -8.62
C SER A 162 5.60 -2.56 -9.55
N SER A 163 4.85 -3.64 -9.34
CA SER A 163 3.73 -4.04 -10.20
C SER A 163 2.58 -3.02 -10.20
N GLN A 164 2.35 -2.34 -9.08
CA GLN A 164 1.23 -1.40 -8.90
C GLN A 164 1.57 0.08 -9.14
N CYS A 165 2.82 0.42 -9.47
CA CYS A 165 3.20 1.82 -9.70
C CYS A 165 2.44 2.43 -10.90
N VAL A 166 2.09 3.71 -10.84
CA VAL A 166 1.71 4.45 -12.03
C VAL A 166 2.96 4.83 -12.79
N ILE A 167 3.04 4.47 -14.07
CA ILE A 167 4.14 4.87 -14.96
C ILE A 167 3.54 5.64 -16.13
N ILE A 168 3.94 6.89 -16.31
CA ILE A 168 3.54 7.71 -17.46
C ILE A 168 4.79 8.01 -18.26
N ALA A 169 4.82 7.57 -19.51
CA ALA A 169 5.92 7.89 -20.41
C ALA A 169 5.78 9.31 -20.96
N VAL A 170 6.89 10.01 -21.14
CA VAL A 170 6.93 11.35 -21.72
C VAL A 170 7.85 11.30 -22.94
N SER A 171 7.38 11.72 -24.11
CA SER A 171 8.05 11.46 -25.39
C SER A 171 8.03 12.67 -26.30
N SER A 172 9.11 12.96 -27.02
CA SER A 172 9.07 13.87 -28.17
C SER A 172 8.54 13.21 -29.45
N ILE A 173 8.41 11.88 -29.48
CA ILE A 173 7.97 11.10 -30.63
C ILE A 173 6.46 10.86 -30.55
N ASP A 174 5.74 11.18 -31.62
CA ASP A 174 4.28 11.10 -31.78
C ASP A 174 3.82 9.94 -32.70
N ASN A 175 4.65 8.89 -32.86
CA ASN A 175 4.32 7.73 -33.67
C ASN A 175 3.51 6.67 -32.89
N ILE A 176 2.40 6.22 -33.48
CA ILE A 176 1.53 5.15 -32.98
C ILE A 176 2.31 3.89 -32.57
N LYS A 177 3.33 3.47 -33.33
CA LYS A 177 4.13 2.28 -33.00
C LYS A 177 4.88 2.43 -31.68
N THR A 178 5.48 3.60 -31.47
CA THR A 178 6.20 3.93 -30.23
C THR A 178 5.24 3.94 -29.06
N VAL A 179 4.09 4.63 -29.20
CA VAL A 179 3.00 4.62 -28.20
C VAL A 179 2.57 3.20 -27.83
N SER A 180 2.35 2.34 -28.82
CA SER A 180 1.96 0.94 -28.61
C SER A 180 3.00 0.13 -27.82
N ASN A 181 4.29 0.30 -28.12
CA ASN A 181 5.36 -0.43 -27.45
C ASN A 181 5.47 -0.06 -25.98
N ILE A 182 5.38 1.22 -25.65
CA ILE A 182 5.46 1.74 -24.27
C ILE A 182 4.32 1.23 -23.41
N LEU A 183 3.09 1.26 -23.94
CA LEU A 183 1.92 0.76 -23.23
C LEU A 183 2.04 -0.75 -23.02
N SER A 184 2.54 -1.48 -24.04
CA SER A 184 2.80 -2.92 -23.96
C SER A 184 3.95 -3.27 -23.01
N ALA A 185 4.93 -2.37 -22.83
CA ALA A 185 5.98 -2.47 -21.82
C ALA A 185 5.45 -2.30 -20.38
N GLY A 186 4.21 -1.81 -20.23
CA GLY A 186 3.53 -1.66 -18.95
C GLY A 186 3.45 -0.24 -18.43
N ALA A 187 3.60 0.78 -19.28
CA ALA A 187 3.18 2.14 -18.94
C ALA A 187 1.66 2.21 -18.81
N ASN A 188 1.18 3.03 -17.87
CA ASN A 188 -0.23 3.29 -17.68
C ASN A 188 -0.75 4.33 -18.68
N ASP A 189 0.09 5.29 -19.05
CA ASP A 189 -0.26 6.36 -19.97
C ASP A 189 0.99 6.94 -20.65
N TYR A 190 0.78 7.87 -21.58
CA TYR A 190 1.83 8.60 -22.26
C TYR A 190 1.50 10.10 -22.45
N LEU A 191 2.53 10.92 -22.57
CA LEU A 191 2.49 12.36 -22.83
C LEU A 191 3.47 12.71 -23.95
N ILE A 192 3.06 13.62 -24.84
CA ILE A 192 3.90 14.10 -25.94
C ILE A 192 4.49 15.46 -25.56
N LYS A 193 5.79 15.65 -25.76
CA LYS A 193 6.49 16.93 -25.63
C LYS A 193 6.44 17.69 -26.96
N PRO A 194 6.29 19.03 -26.95
CA PRO A 194 5.89 19.84 -25.80
C PRO A 194 4.44 19.53 -25.36
N PHE A 195 4.21 19.37 -24.05
CA PHE A 195 2.88 19.03 -23.51
C PHE A 195 2.14 20.27 -23.04
N ASP A 196 0.82 20.25 -23.21
CA ASP A 196 -0.12 21.18 -22.59
C ASP A 196 -0.25 20.88 -21.09
N SER A 197 -0.26 21.93 -20.26
CA SER A 197 -0.23 21.77 -18.80
C SER A 197 -1.53 21.19 -18.26
N ASN A 198 -2.68 21.51 -18.86
CA ASN A 198 -3.95 20.89 -18.47
C ASN A 198 -4.00 19.41 -18.84
N LEU A 199 -3.50 19.05 -20.02
CA LEU A 199 -3.44 17.65 -20.43
C LEU A 199 -2.51 16.85 -19.51
N PHE A 200 -1.34 17.42 -19.16
CA PHE A 200 -0.44 16.86 -18.17
C PHE A 200 -1.19 16.60 -16.86
N MET A 201 -1.79 17.64 -16.29
CA MET A 201 -2.50 17.53 -15.01
C MET A 201 -3.69 16.58 -15.08
N ALA A 202 -4.46 16.58 -16.16
CA ALA A 202 -5.59 15.68 -16.36
C ALA A 202 -5.15 14.21 -16.38
N ARG A 203 -4.04 13.88 -17.07
CA ARG A 203 -3.50 12.51 -17.09
C ARG A 203 -2.97 12.08 -15.74
N ILE A 204 -2.24 12.95 -15.04
CA ILE A 204 -1.78 12.68 -13.67
C ILE A 204 -2.98 12.41 -12.75
N LYS A 205 -3.98 13.30 -12.77
CA LYS A 205 -5.21 13.17 -11.97
C LYS A 205 -5.92 11.84 -12.23
N ALA A 206 -6.12 11.49 -13.50
CA ALA A 206 -6.83 10.26 -13.88
C ALA A 206 -6.10 8.99 -13.43
N ASN A 207 -4.77 8.95 -13.63
CA ASN A 207 -3.97 7.78 -13.28
C ASN A 207 -3.81 7.64 -11.75
N ILE A 208 -3.57 8.73 -11.02
CA ILE A 208 -3.49 8.68 -9.54
C ILE A 208 -4.83 8.32 -8.93
N ARG A 209 -5.95 8.84 -9.45
CA ARG A 209 -7.28 8.44 -8.99
C ARG A 209 -7.47 6.92 -9.14
N THR A 210 -7.07 6.37 -10.28
CA THR A 210 -7.13 4.92 -10.52
C THR A 210 -6.26 4.15 -9.52
N TYR A 211 -5.02 4.60 -9.29
CA TYR A 211 -4.11 4.00 -8.30
C TYR A 211 -4.71 3.96 -6.89
N LEU A 212 -5.25 5.09 -6.43
CA LEU A 212 -5.83 5.21 -5.08
C LEU A 212 -7.07 4.32 -4.92
N LEU A 213 -7.89 4.18 -5.97
CA LEU A 213 -9.04 3.28 -5.95
C LEU A 213 -8.61 1.81 -5.89
N MET A 214 -7.53 1.43 -6.58
CA MET A 214 -6.97 0.09 -6.52
C MET A 214 -6.40 -0.23 -5.14
N GLU A 215 -5.72 0.74 -4.51
CA GLU A 215 -5.20 0.61 -3.14
C GLU A 215 -6.34 0.40 -2.13
N GLU A 216 -7.39 1.22 -2.19
CA GLU A 216 -8.56 1.10 -1.32
C GLU A 216 -9.30 -0.24 -1.51
N LEU A 217 -9.41 -0.71 -2.76
CA LEU A 217 -10.02 -2.01 -3.05
C LEU A 217 -9.21 -3.16 -2.44
N GLU A 218 -7.89 -3.11 -2.56
CA GLU A 218 -7.01 -4.14 -2.03
C GLU A 218 -7.01 -4.16 -0.49
N GLU A 219 -7.07 -2.99 0.15
CA GLU A 219 -7.25 -2.88 1.61
C GLU A 219 -8.58 -3.48 2.07
N LYS A 220 -9.69 -3.15 1.38
CA LYS A 220 -11.01 -3.72 1.67
C LYS A 220 -11.01 -5.23 1.47
N ARG A 221 -10.39 -5.73 0.39
CA ARG A 221 -10.25 -7.17 0.13
C ARG A 221 -9.52 -7.86 1.29
N ARG A 222 -8.37 -7.34 1.72
CA ARG A 222 -7.62 -7.88 2.87
C ARG A 222 -8.40 -7.81 4.18
N SER A 223 -9.20 -6.77 4.37
CA SER A 223 -10.07 -6.64 5.54
C SER A 223 -11.19 -7.70 5.54
N LEU A 224 -11.86 -7.89 4.40
CA LEU A 224 -12.87 -8.92 4.21
C LEU A 224 -12.29 -10.33 4.38
N GLU A 225 -11.10 -10.58 3.84
CA GLU A 225 -10.41 -11.84 4.01
C GLU A 225 -10.10 -12.12 5.48
N ARG A 226 -9.57 -11.12 6.21
CA ARG A 226 -9.36 -11.25 7.66
C ARG A 226 -10.66 -11.57 8.38
N MET A 227 -11.71 -10.77 8.18
CA MET A 227 -13.03 -11.00 8.82
C MET A 227 -13.63 -12.38 8.48
N ALA A 228 -13.36 -12.91 7.29
CA ALA A 228 -13.86 -14.23 6.89
C ALA A 228 -13.12 -15.39 7.59
N VAL A 229 -11.87 -15.19 8.01
CA VAL A 229 -11.00 -16.25 8.52
C VAL A 229 -10.63 -16.13 9.99
N THR A 230 -10.79 -14.95 10.60
CA THR A 230 -10.49 -14.72 12.01
C THR A 230 -11.74 -14.59 12.86
N ASP A 231 -11.60 -14.85 14.15
CA ASP A 231 -12.58 -14.53 15.19
C ASP A 231 -12.49 -13.03 15.54
N GLY A 232 -13.64 -12.36 15.63
CA GLY A 232 -13.70 -10.91 15.80
C GLY A 232 -13.27 -10.41 17.18
N LEU A 233 -13.25 -11.29 18.20
CA LEU A 233 -12.86 -10.92 19.57
C LEU A 233 -11.38 -11.18 19.82
N THR A 234 -10.89 -12.37 19.46
CA THR A 234 -9.54 -12.84 19.80
C THR A 234 -8.49 -12.60 18.71
N GLU A 235 -8.93 -12.22 17.50
CA GLU A 235 -8.10 -12.11 16.29
C GLU A 235 -7.36 -13.41 15.87
N LEU A 236 -7.64 -14.53 16.54
CA LEU A 236 -7.20 -15.87 16.13
C LEU A 236 -8.00 -16.35 14.92
N TYR A 237 -7.60 -17.45 14.29
CA TYR A 237 -8.45 -18.05 13.26
C TYR A 237 -9.80 -18.47 13.83
N ASN A 238 -10.88 -18.30 13.06
CA ASN A 238 -12.19 -18.81 13.47
C ASN A 238 -12.26 -20.34 13.29
N HIS A 239 -13.25 -20.95 13.95
CA HIS A 239 -13.52 -22.39 13.90
C HIS A 239 -13.48 -22.97 12.48
N LYS A 240 -14.16 -22.33 11.52
CA LYS A 240 -14.23 -22.82 10.14
C LYS A 240 -12.86 -22.82 9.47
N HIS A 241 -12.05 -21.78 9.71
CA HIS A 241 -10.75 -21.66 9.08
C HIS A 241 -9.71 -22.59 9.69
N VAL A 242 -9.68 -22.73 11.03
CA VAL A 242 -8.73 -23.64 11.70
C VAL A 242 -8.97 -25.10 11.31
N HIS A 243 -10.24 -25.52 11.17
CA HIS A 243 -10.58 -26.87 10.66
C HIS A 243 -10.07 -27.11 9.24
N ARG A 244 -10.31 -26.16 8.33
CA ARG A 244 -9.80 -26.27 6.95
C ARG A 244 -8.27 -26.37 6.92
N LEU A 245 -7.57 -25.58 7.74
CA LEU A 245 -6.10 -25.67 7.84
C LEU A 245 -5.65 -27.02 8.40
N LEU A 246 -6.39 -27.61 9.34
CA LEU A 246 -6.09 -28.95 9.85
C LEU A 246 -6.25 -30.02 8.76
N GLU A 247 -7.35 -29.98 8.00
CA GLU A 247 -7.57 -30.89 6.86
C GLU A 247 -6.41 -30.83 5.85
N GLU A 248 -5.94 -29.61 5.53
CA GLU A 248 -4.80 -29.41 4.63
C GLU A 248 -3.49 -29.98 5.21
N GLN A 249 -3.26 -29.85 6.52
CA GLN A 249 -2.06 -30.39 7.17
C GLN A 249 -2.09 -31.92 7.25
N VAL A 250 -3.24 -32.52 7.56
CA VAL A 250 -3.41 -33.98 7.56
C VAL A 250 -3.11 -34.55 6.17
N ALA A 251 -3.66 -33.95 5.12
CA ALA A 251 -3.39 -34.37 3.73
C ALA A 251 -1.89 -34.28 3.36
N ARG A 252 -1.20 -33.20 3.78
CA ARG A 252 0.26 -33.07 3.55
C ARG A 252 1.06 -34.10 4.32
N VAL A 253 0.69 -34.40 5.56
CA VAL A 253 1.44 -35.33 6.41
C VAL A 253 1.36 -36.76 5.87
N GLN A 254 0.22 -37.16 5.32
CA GLN A 254 0.06 -38.44 4.64
C GLN A 254 1.04 -38.61 3.45
N GLU A 255 1.45 -37.51 2.82
CA GLU A 255 2.45 -37.52 1.75
C GLU A 255 3.90 -37.54 2.28
N TYR A 256 4.22 -36.67 3.25
CA TYR A 256 5.61 -36.41 3.69
C TYR A 256 6.04 -37.10 5.01
N HIS A 257 5.14 -37.85 5.67
CA HIS A 257 5.42 -38.61 6.89
C HIS A 257 6.01 -37.79 8.06
N SER A 258 5.61 -36.51 8.20
CA SER A 258 6.05 -35.65 9.30
C SER A 258 5.08 -35.68 10.49
N PRO A 259 5.54 -35.60 11.75
CA PRO A 259 4.64 -35.65 12.90
C PRO A 259 3.70 -34.43 12.92
N LEU A 260 2.42 -34.64 13.20
CA LEU A 260 1.40 -33.60 13.39
C LEU A 260 0.72 -33.83 14.72
N SER A 261 0.55 -32.78 15.52
CA SER A 261 -0.20 -32.85 16.78
C SER A 261 -1.20 -31.72 16.87
N VAL A 262 -2.28 -31.94 17.62
CA VAL A 262 -3.24 -30.91 17.96
C VAL A 262 -3.43 -30.83 19.47
N ALA A 263 -3.86 -29.67 19.95
CA ALA A 263 -4.31 -29.49 21.31
C ALA A 263 -5.68 -28.81 21.32
N MET A 264 -6.63 -29.40 22.06
CA MET A 264 -7.88 -28.76 22.43
C MET A 264 -7.71 -28.17 23.82
N LEU A 265 -8.04 -26.89 23.98
CA LEU A 265 -7.89 -26.14 25.22
C LEU A 265 -9.20 -25.47 25.58
N ASP A 266 -9.51 -25.38 26.87
CA ASP A 266 -10.69 -24.71 27.38
C ASP A 266 -10.38 -23.99 28.70
N LEU A 267 -10.94 -22.79 28.84
CA LEU A 267 -10.80 -21.98 30.03
C LEU A 267 -11.69 -22.50 31.17
N ASP A 268 -11.05 -22.90 32.27
CA ASP A 268 -11.73 -23.50 33.40
C ASP A 268 -12.67 -22.50 34.08
N PHE A 269 -13.93 -22.91 34.25
CA PHE A 269 -14.97 -22.11 34.91
C PHE A 269 -15.22 -20.73 34.26
N PHE A 270 -14.98 -20.58 32.96
CA PHE A 270 -15.16 -19.30 32.25
C PHE A 270 -16.57 -18.70 32.43
N LYS A 271 -17.62 -19.53 32.44
CA LYS A 271 -18.98 -19.06 32.73
C LYS A 271 -19.09 -18.33 34.08
N LYS A 272 -18.38 -18.79 35.12
CA LYS A 272 -18.37 -18.14 36.42
C LYS A 272 -17.72 -16.75 36.36
N ILE A 273 -16.69 -16.56 35.53
CA ILE A 273 -16.11 -15.23 35.30
C ILE A 273 -17.15 -14.28 34.70
N ASN A 274 -17.91 -14.73 33.69
CA ASN A 274 -18.98 -13.91 33.12
C ASN A 274 -20.08 -13.60 34.14
N ASP A 275 -20.46 -14.57 34.97
CA ASP A 275 -21.51 -14.41 35.97
C ASP A 275 -21.07 -13.47 37.12
N ASP A 276 -19.80 -13.54 37.56
CA ASP A 276 -19.28 -12.77 38.69
C ASP A 276 -18.78 -11.36 38.28
N TYR A 277 -18.19 -11.21 37.08
CA TYR A 277 -17.50 -9.99 36.63
C TYR A 277 -18.10 -9.36 35.36
N GLY A 278 -19.13 -9.98 34.78
CA GLY A 278 -19.77 -9.53 33.54
C GLY A 278 -19.03 -9.94 32.26
N HIS A 279 -19.77 -9.92 31.14
CA HIS A 279 -19.28 -10.36 29.84
C HIS A 279 -18.07 -9.56 29.32
N GLN A 280 -17.98 -8.26 29.64
CA GLN A 280 -16.84 -7.44 29.20
C GLN A 280 -15.52 -7.95 29.80
N SER A 281 -15.53 -8.39 31.06
CA SER A 281 -14.37 -9.00 31.73
C SER A 281 -14.04 -10.37 31.12
N GLY A 282 -15.05 -11.16 30.75
CA GLY A 282 -14.84 -12.40 30.00
C GLY A 282 -14.21 -12.17 28.63
N ASP A 283 -14.64 -11.13 27.92
CA ASP A 283 -14.07 -10.73 26.63
C ASP A 283 -12.61 -10.27 26.74
N GLU A 284 -12.23 -9.64 27.85
CA GLU A 284 -10.83 -9.32 28.18
C GLU A 284 -10.03 -10.60 28.44
N VAL A 285 -10.56 -11.53 29.25
CA VAL A 285 -9.93 -12.82 29.51
C VAL A 285 -9.64 -13.60 28.22
N LEU A 286 -10.59 -13.65 27.29
CA LEU A 286 -10.43 -14.33 26.02
C LEU A 286 -9.34 -13.67 25.15
N ARG A 287 -9.30 -12.33 25.10
CA ARG A 287 -8.29 -11.58 24.35
C ARG A 287 -6.88 -11.81 24.90
N ASP A 288 -6.71 -11.66 26.20
CA ASP A 288 -5.39 -11.80 26.84
C ASP A 288 -4.90 -13.25 26.76
N THR A 289 -5.80 -14.22 26.93
CA THR A 289 -5.48 -15.65 26.74
C THR A 289 -4.99 -15.90 25.31
N ALA A 290 -5.68 -15.38 24.31
CA ALA A 290 -5.28 -15.51 22.90
C ALA A 290 -3.89 -14.91 22.64
N ILE A 291 -3.56 -13.75 23.24
CA ILE A 291 -2.25 -13.12 23.16
C ILE A 291 -1.17 -14.02 23.79
N ILE A 292 -1.42 -14.53 24.99
CA ILE A 292 -0.49 -15.42 25.70
C ILE A 292 -0.20 -16.67 24.87
N MET A 293 -1.25 -17.30 24.33
CA MET A 293 -1.11 -18.48 23.47
C MET A 293 -0.25 -18.15 22.24
N LYS A 294 -0.57 -17.07 21.52
CA LYS A 294 0.15 -16.68 20.29
C LYS A 294 1.63 -16.39 20.54
N GLN A 295 2.00 -15.86 21.69
CA GLN A 295 3.41 -15.59 22.04
C GLN A 295 4.24 -16.86 22.31
N GLU A 296 3.60 -17.99 22.64
CA GLU A 296 4.27 -19.27 22.88
C GLU A 296 4.44 -20.12 21.62
N LEU A 297 3.75 -19.76 20.55
CA LEU A 297 3.68 -20.52 19.30
C LEU A 297 4.70 -20.00 18.28
N ARG A 298 5.13 -20.90 17.39
CA ARG A 298 5.99 -20.55 16.25
C ARG A 298 5.15 -20.06 15.09
N ASP A 299 5.77 -19.41 14.11
CA ASP A 299 5.09 -18.95 12.88
C ASP A 299 4.40 -20.09 12.10
N ASP A 300 4.94 -21.32 12.19
CA ASP A 300 4.39 -22.51 11.54
C ASP A 300 3.22 -23.15 12.32
N ASP A 301 3.04 -22.81 13.60
CA ASP A 301 1.95 -23.34 14.42
C ASP A 301 0.68 -22.52 14.16
N VAL A 302 -0.46 -23.21 14.04
CA VAL A 302 -1.76 -22.56 13.78
C VAL A 302 -2.59 -22.58 15.05
N ILE A 303 -3.25 -21.47 15.35
CA ILE A 303 -4.18 -21.38 16.47
C ILE A 303 -5.50 -20.73 16.03
N GLY A 304 -6.61 -21.31 16.48
CA GLY A 304 -7.94 -20.77 16.27
C GLY A 304 -8.84 -20.89 17.49
N ARG A 305 -9.83 -19.99 17.58
CA ARG A 305 -10.93 -20.09 18.55
C ARG A 305 -11.95 -21.09 18.01
N TYR A 306 -12.10 -22.20 18.71
CA TYR A 306 -12.92 -23.33 18.31
C TYR A 306 -14.41 -23.06 18.60
N GLY A 307 -14.71 -22.45 19.74
CA GLY A 307 -16.07 -22.02 20.09
C GLY A 307 -16.10 -21.48 21.51
N GLY A 308 -16.86 -20.42 21.80
CA GLY A 308 -16.96 -19.88 23.16
C GLY A 308 -15.59 -19.61 23.80
N GLU A 309 -15.23 -20.40 24.80
CA GLU A 309 -13.99 -20.40 25.57
C GLU A 309 -12.96 -21.46 25.15
N GLU A 310 -13.22 -22.16 24.05
CA GLU A 310 -12.42 -23.26 23.52
C GLU A 310 -11.48 -22.81 22.40
N PHE A 311 -10.25 -23.35 22.40
CA PHE A 311 -9.21 -23.05 21.45
C PHE A 311 -8.60 -24.34 20.88
N LEU A 312 -8.28 -24.33 19.59
CA LEU A 312 -7.59 -25.41 18.90
C LEU A 312 -6.23 -24.93 18.41
N ILE A 313 -5.17 -25.66 18.78
CA ILE A 313 -3.82 -25.43 18.28
C ILE A 313 -3.40 -26.62 17.41
N ILE A 314 -2.80 -26.32 16.26
CA ILE A 314 -2.22 -27.30 15.32
C ILE A 314 -0.71 -27.10 15.30
N PHE A 315 0.03 -28.12 15.68
CA PHE A 315 1.49 -28.12 15.72
C PHE A 315 2.06 -28.91 14.55
N SER A 316 2.51 -28.19 13.52
CA SER A 316 3.18 -28.80 12.36
C SER A 316 4.54 -29.36 12.77
N ARG A 317 4.89 -30.54 12.24
CA ARG A 317 6.19 -31.21 12.44
C ARG A 317 6.55 -31.41 13.92
N THR A 318 5.54 -31.66 14.75
CA THR A 318 5.67 -31.73 16.20
C THR A 318 4.97 -32.97 16.76
N THR A 319 5.65 -33.66 17.68
CA THR A 319 5.16 -34.86 18.36
C THR A 319 4.32 -34.50 19.60
N SER A 320 3.43 -35.41 20.03
CA SER A 320 2.57 -35.25 21.22
C SER A 320 3.35 -34.76 22.44
N ARG A 321 4.49 -35.38 22.75
CA ARG A 321 5.37 -34.98 23.87
C ARG A 321 5.85 -33.53 23.77
N ARG A 322 6.22 -33.06 22.57
CA ARG A 322 6.68 -31.68 22.37
C ARG A 322 5.51 -30.70 22.43
N ALA A 323 4.39 -31.04 21.80
CA ALA A 323 3.16 -30.26 21.85
C ALA A 323 2.70 -30.08 23.31
N LYS A 324 2.65 -31.16 24.09
CA LYS A 324 2.35 -31.13 25.53
C LYS A 324 3.22 -30.14 26.29
N ASN A 325 4.53 -30.14 26.04
CA ASN A 325 5.44 -29.20 26.72
C ASN A 325 5.18 -27.73 26.34
N ILE A 326 4.71 -27.46 25.12
CA ILE A 326 4.32 -26.10 24.70
C ILE A 326 3.02 -25.70 25.41
N VAL A 327 2.02 -26.57 25.38
CA VAL A 327 0.72 -26.35 26.01
C VAL A 327 0.84 -26.20 27.53
N GLU A 328 1.75 -26.93 28.18
CA GLU A 328 2.00 -26.77 29.61
C GLU A 328 2.60 -25.39 29.95
N ARG A 329 3.45 -24.83 29.09
CA ARG A 329 3.94 -23.44 29.28
C ARG A 329 2.83 -22.42 29.10
N ILE A 330 1.96 -22.61 28.11
CA ILE A 330 0.77 -21.77 27.91
C ILE A 330 -0.10 -21.83 29.18
N ARG A 331 -0.40 -23.02 29.69
CA ARG A 331 -1.17 -23.22 30.91
C ARG A 331 -0.58 -22.46 32.10
N GLN A 332 0.74 -22.61 32.33
CA GLN A 332 1.44 -21.93 33.42
C GLN A 332 1.41 -20.41 33.29
N LYS A 333 1.53 -19.88 32.06
CA LYS A 333 1.45 -18.44 31.81
C LYS A 333 0.05 -17.89 32.04
N VAL A 334 -0.99 -18.60 31.62
CA VAL A 334 -2.39 -18.20 31.86
C VAL A 334 -2.71 -18.21 33.36
N ASP A 335 -2.33 -19.27 34.07
CA ASP A 335 -2.50 -19.40 35.54
C ASP A 335 -1.78 -18.28 36.32
N ALA A 336 -0.63 -17.83 35.81
CA ALA A 336 0.15 -16.74 36.39
C ALA A 336 -0.33 -15.33 35.97
N HIS A 337 -1.22 -15.20 34.99
CA HIS A 337 -1.66 -13.91 34.46
C HIS A 337 -2.84 -13.34 35.26
N GLY A 338 -2.78 -12.05 35.57
CA GLY A 338 -3.91 -11.29 36.13
C GLY A 338 -4.66 -10.60 35.00
N PHE A 339 -5.97 -10.84 34.90
CA PHE A 339 -6.78 -10.41 33.77
C PHE A 339 -7.61 -9.17 34.12
N GLY A 340 -7.28 -8.02 33.52
CA GLY A 340 -7.91 -6.72 33.83
C GLY A 340 -7.54 -6.18 35.21
N THR A 341 -7.92 -6.90 36.28
CA THR A 341 -7.48 -6.65 37.67
C THR A 341 -6.54 -7.76 38.14
N GLU A 342 -5.59 -7.46 39.04
CA GLU A 342 -4.65 -8.47 39.55
C GLU A 342 -5.32 -9.62 40.33
N GLU A 343 -6.58 -9.43 40.76
CA GLU A 343 -7.36 -10.41 41.51
C GLU A 343 -8.06 -11.43 40.61
N LEU A 344 -8.35 -11.08 39.34
CA LEU A 344 -9.04 -11.98 38.41
C LEU A 344 -8.03 -12.96 37.82
N ARG A 345 -8.19 -14.23 38.20
CA ARG A 345 -7.38 -15.34 37.70
C ARG A 345 -8.26 -16.41 37.08
N ILE A 346 -7.74 -17.04 36.05
CA ILE A 346 -8.36 -18.19 35.39
C ILE A 346 -7.29 -19.22 35.07
N THR A 347 -7.69 -20.49 35.06
CA THR A 347 -6.84 -21.59 34.61
C THR A 347 -7.37 -22.17 33.31
N LEU A 348 -6.60 -23.03 32.67
CA LEU A 348 -7.06 -23.77 31.51
C LEU A 348 -6.75 -25.25 31.65
N SER A 349 -7.60 -26.06 31.03
CA SER A 349 -7.38 -27.48 30.84
C SER A 349 -7.11 -27.74 29.35
N ALA A 350 -6.32 -28.77 29.05
CA ALA A 350 -6.01 -29.13 27.67
C ALA A 350 -5.85 -30.63 27.45
N GLY A 351 -6.20 -31.08 26.25
CA GLY A 351 -5.94 -32.42 25.74
C GLY A 351 -5.12 -32.37 24.47
N VAL A 352 -4.07 -33.19 24.38
CA VAL A 352 -3.10 -33.20 23.27
C VAL A 352 -3.03 -34.57 22.60
N SER A 353 -3.25 -34.62 21.28
CA SER A 353 -3.16 -35.84 20.47
C SER A 353 -2.23 -35.64 19.26
N SER A 354 -1.64 -36.73 18.76
CA SER A 354 -0.85 -36.76 17.53
C SER A 354 -1.55 -37.57 16.46
N LEU A 355 -1.47 -37.12 15.21
CA LEU A 355 -2.04 -37.82 14.06
C LEU A 355 -1.48 -39.25 13.96
N ARG A 356 -2.40 -40.22 13.87
CA ARG A 356 -2.11 -41.63 13.60
C ARG A 356 -2.21 -41.93 12.11
N GLU A 357 -1.68 -43.07 11.70
CA GLU A 357 -1.80 -43.55 10.32
C GLU A 357 -3.28 -43.73 9.94
N ASP A 358 -3.65 -43.30 8.73
CA ASP A 358 -5.01 -43.33 8.17
C ASP A 358 -6.09 -42.60 8.98
N GLU A 359 -5.70 -41.74 9.92
CA GLU A 359 -6.63 -40.98 10.75
C GLU A 359 -7.09 -39.68 10.07
N SER A 360 -8.38 -39.35 10.23
CA SER A 360 -8.95 -38.08 9.76
C SER A 360 -8.68 -36.92 10.72
N SER A 361 -8.79 -35.69 10.21
CA SER A 361 -8.73 -34.47 11.05
C SER A 361 -9.76 -34.48 12.18
N ILE A 362 -10.97 -35.01 11.92
CA ILE A 362 -12.07 -35.08 12.87
C ILE A 362 -11.75 -36.06 14.01
N GLU A 363 -11.27 -37.26 13.69
CA GLU A 363 -10.88 -38.26 14.70
C GLU A 363 -9.73 -37.76 15.58
N LEU A 364 -8.75 -37.09 14.98
CA LEU A 364 -7.63 -36.49 15.70
C LEU A 364 -8.10 -35.45 16.73
N VAL A 365 -9.01 -34.55 16.34
CA VAL A 365 -9.60 -33.54 17.23
C VAL A 365 -10.45 -34.19 18.32
N ASN A 366 -11.26 -35.18 17.99
CA ASN A 366 -12.09 -35.89 18.97
C ASN A 366 -11.23 -36.53 20.08
N ARG A 367 -10.07 -37.11 19.75
CA ARG A 367 -9.15 -37.64 20.77
C ARG A 367 -8.55 -36.57 21.67
N ALA A 368 -8.24 -35.38 21.12
CA ALA A 368 -7.80 -34.25 21.93
C ALA A 368 -8.93 -33.76 22.86
N ASP A 369 -10.17 -33.75 22.37
CA ASP A 369 -11.35 -33.39 23.15
C ASP A 369 -11.61 -34.38 24.31
N GLU A 370 -11.52 -35.70 24.06
CA GLU A 370 -11.63 -36.72 25.10
C GLU A 370 -10.54 -36.59 26.18
N LEU A 371 -9.32 -36.19 25.79
CA LEU A 371 -8.24 -35.89 26.74
C LEU A 371 -8.53 -34.61 27.54
N LEU A 372 -9.08 -33.58 26.91
CA LEU A 372 -9.50 -32.35 27.58
C LEU A 372 -10.63 -32.63 28.59
N TYR A 373 -11.63 -33.42 28.20
CA TYR A 373 -12.71 -33.84 29.07
C TYR A 373 -12.19 -34.53 30.33
N ARG A 374 -11.28 -35.50 30.16
CA ARG A 374 -10.61 -36.15 31.31
C ARG A 374 -9.79 -35.17 32.15
N ALA A 375 -9.09 -34.22 31.53
CA ALA A 375 -8.35 -33.19 32.25
C ALA A 375 -9.26 -32.38 33.19
N LYS A 376 -10.48 -32.07 32.72
CA LYS A 376 -11.51 -31.39 33.52
C LYS A 376 -12.04 -32.26 34.66
N GLU A 377 -12.27 -33.56 34.43
CA GLU A 377 -12.74 -34.49 35.48
C GLU A 377 -11.69 -34.75 36.56
N GLU A 378 -10.41 -34.83 36.20
CA GLU A 378 -9.35 -35.11 37.17
C GLU A 378 -8.97 -33.90 38.05
N GLY A 379 -9.67 -32.77 37.91
CA GLY A 379 -9.50 -31.59 38.75
C GLY A 379 -9.02 -30.34 38.03
N ARG A 380 -9.11 -30.29 36.69
CA ARG A 380 -8.79 -29.10 35.87
C ARG A 380 -7.33 -28.64 35.99
N ASN A 381 -7.02 -27.47 35.42
CA ASN A 381 -5.71 -26.83 35.43
C ASN A 381 -4.57 -27.80 35.05
N ARG A 382 -4.74 -28.57 33.97
CA ARG A 382 -3.78 -29.59 33.57
C ARG A 382 -3.81 -29.90 32.08
N VAL A 383 -2.73 -30.51 31.62
CA VAL A 383 -2.58 -30.98 30.25
C VAL A 383 -2.48 -32.51 30.24
N LEU A 384 -3.45 -33.16 29.63
CA LEU A 384 -3.37 -34.60 29.31
C LEU A 384 -2.90 -34.79 27.88
N ALA A 385 -2.08 -35.82 27.66
CA ALA A 385 -1.58 -36.19 26.34
C ALA A 385 -1.46 -37.70 26.26
N GLU A 386 -1.50 -38.24 25.04
CA GLU A 386 -1.23 -39.65 24.76
C GLU A 386 0.26 -40.04 24.77
#